data_AF-A0A9P5PDR0-F1
#
_entry.id   AF-A0A9P5PDR0-F1
#
_cell.length_a   1.000
_cell.length_b   1.000
_cell.length_c   1.000
_cell.angle_alpha   90.00
_cell.angle_beta   90.00
_cell.angle_gamma   90.00
#
_symmetry.space_group_name_H-M   'P 1'
#
loop_
_entity.id
_entity.type
_entity.pdbx_description
1 polymer ?
#
loop_
_entity_poly.entity_id
_entity_poly.type
_entity_poly.pdbx_seq_one_letter_code
_entity_poly.pdbx_strand_id
1 'polypeptide(L)'
;MINKRELFCSENHECNYNRVNAESLIQICHVVAAKYHSIGIENWILHSPDHFYVWYCFPSLNVKTWDSKRCITRKEVSVCKQCHNSRLQESKSLNTFMQQKTTLCALDVFGGCGAFGLALAEGSSSFDITHAIEIAPSAAQTYKLNSPETTVLNICVNDAVWYIIKKNLNKNNPDDTPITKATGKPVEFSLRPGDTEVLIAGSPWLFIMLINGGAVWPTLHIKQGALKLLISSIKSDSLSYKLVTMVYLKVVFDSFWLPAFLAHCYPSFLSPYMLFHWRVFPHICISILWMARPFLQFMSCEAPCSLLPSQLLMLSATSVVLTGGIMGRRAKQIFLRFLVRYIFVGGGWWGLNNGENPYEHPAHSRFQLQVWRNDVVTDIQHFTRKFPLKTVERVINVTSEPASDHQGLPPHLAQFQTWNLSVYFVKSSGNKSLYKCLNPDCYFMTMITNVSPTAKQSSVIHPCHCCIGNAVPWQLSLALEEEIKKALYRQYKQNQIEID
;
A
#
# COMPACT_ATOMS: atom_id res chain seq x y z
N MET A 1 25.50 3.65 -3.82
CA MET A 1 24.20 4.03 -3.22
C MET A 1 24.15 3.52 -1.79
N ILE A 2 23.85 4.38 -0.81
CA ILE A 2 23.85 3.97 0.61
C ILE A 2 22.57 3.22 0.93
N ASN A 3 22.69 2.10 1.64
CA ASN A 3 21.54 1.34 2.10
C ASN A 3 20.92 2.04 3.34
N LYS A 4 19.61 2.31 3.38
CA LYS A 4 18.89 2.84 4.55
C LYS A 4 19.07 2.03 5.85
N ARG A 5 19.52 0.77 5.77
CA ARG A 5 19.85 -0.10 6.91
C ARG A 5 21.35 -0.14 7.23
N GLU A 6 22.17 0.51 6.40
CA GLU A 6 23.58 0.75 6.66
C GLU A 6 23.72 1.91 7.64
N LEU A 7 24.45 1.63 8.72
CA LEU A 7 24.85 2.60 9.71
C LEU A 7 26.37 2.80 9.62
N PHE A 8 26.83 3.92 10.19
CA PHE A 8 28.24 4.23 10.33
C PHE A 8 28.56 4.36 11.81
N CYS A 9 29.67 3.75 12.24
CA CYS A 9 30.17 3.88 13.61
C CYS A 9 31.07 5.11 13.73
N SER A 10 31.21 5.65 14.94
CA SER A 10 32.18 6.69 15.27
C SER A 10 33.03 6.21 16.44
N GLU A 11 34.35 6.38 16.36
CA GLU A 11 35.30 6.07 17.44
C GLU A 11 35.22 7.10 18.56
N ASN A 12 34.91 8.36 18.22
CA ASN A 12 34.83 9.41 19.22
C ASN A 12 33.63 9.17 20.16
N HIS A 13 33.92 8.76 21.39
CA HIS A 13 32.97 8.63 22.50
C HIS A 13 32.62 9.98 23.14
N GLU A 14 33.22 11.10 22.71
CA GLU A 14 33.02 12.44 23.29
C GLU A 14 31.60 13.00 23.11
N CYS A 15 30.74 12.34 22.33
CA CYS A 15 29.31 12.59 22.41
C CYS A 15 28.81 12.04 23.75
N ASN A 16 28.50 12.96 24.67
CA ASN A 16 27.94 12.85 26.03
C ASN A 16 26.80 11.81 26.26
N TYR A 17 26.91 10.57 25.79
CA TYR A 17 25.94 9.49 26.00
C TYR A 17 26.09 8.81 27.36
N ASN A 18 26.93 9.35 28.25
CA ASN A 18 27.25 8.71 29.53
C ASN A 18 26.00 8.40 30.37
N ARG A 19 24.86 9.06 30.13
CA ARG A 19 23.55 8.65 30.65
C ARG A 19 22.42 8.98 29.67
N VAL A 20 21.91 7.97 28.97
CA VAL A 20 20.59 8.03 28.31
C VAL A 20 19.55 7.56 29.34
N ASN A 21 18.48 8.34 29.57
CA ASN A 21 17.39 7.89 30.44
C ASN A 21 16.72 6.66 29.79
N ALA A 22 16.55 5.56 30.53
CA ALA A 22 15.89 4.36 30.04
C ALA A 22 14.49 4.64 29.47
N GLU A 23 13.76 5.62 30.02
CA GLU A 23 12.45 6.05 29.53
C GLU A 23 12.49 6.71 28.15
N SER A 24 13.65 7.22 27.74
CA SER A 24 13.85 7.80 26.40
C SER A 24 14.17 6.74 25.34
N LEU A 25 14.40 5.49 25.74
CA LEU A 25 14.60 4.39 24.81
C LEU A 25 13.30 4.07 24.10
N ILE A 26 13.34 4.10 22.76
CA ILE A 26 12.16 3.91 21.93
C ILE A 26 11.95 2.43 21.60
N GLN A 27 13.00 1.76 21.14
CA GLN A 27 12.96 0.38 20.63
C GLN A 27 14.37 -0.21 20.58
N ILE A 28 14.45 -1.55 20.60
CA ILE A 28 15.68 -2.31 20.41
C ILE A 28 15.90 -2.56 18.91
N CYS A 29 17.06 -2.17 18.40
CA CYS A 29 17.52 -2.50 17.05
C CYS A 29 18.69 -3.50 17.11
N HIS A 30 18.85 -4.30 16.06
CA HIS A 30 19.92 -5.30 15.97
C HIS A 30 20.92 -4.86 14.90
N VAL A 31 22.17 -4.63 15.31
CA VAL A 31 23.24 -4.16 14.42
C VAL A 31 24.31 -5.24 14.32
N VAL A 32 24.74 -5.58 13.10
CA VAL A 32 25.84 -6.52 12.86
C VAL A 32 26.97 -5.87 12.06
N ALA A 33 28.21 -6.23 12.38
CA ALA A 33 29.34 -5.91 11.51
C ALA A 33 29.26 -6.76 10.24
N ALA A 34 29.16 -6.10 9.09
CA ALA A 34 29.07 -6.77 7.81
C ALA A 34 30.48 -7.10 7.26
N LYS A 35 30.60 -8.27 6.60
CA LYS A 35 31.78 -8.62 5.77
C LYS A 35 31.45 -8.43 4.30
N TYR A 36 32.39 -7.86 3.53
CA TYR A 36 32.14 -7.23 2.22
C TYR A 36 31.28 -8.14 1.34
N HIS A 37 30.11 -7.66 0.92
CA HIS A 37 29.16 -8.35 0.02
C HIS A 37 28.75 -9.79 0.42
N SER A 38 28.67 -10.12 1.71
CA SER A 38 28.10 -11.42 2.08
C SER A 38 26.59 -11.48 1.81
N ILE A 39 26.15 -12.53 1.11
CA ILE A 39 24.73 -12.92 0.89
C ILE A 39 23.94 -12.91 2.22
N GLY A 40 24.64 -13.14 3.33
CA GLY A 40 24.07 -13.08 4.68
C GLY A 40 23.50 -11.72 5.10
N ILE A 41 23.97 -10.59 4.55
CA ILE A 41 23.48 -9.26 4.96
C ILE A 41 22.12 -8.93 4.36
N GLU A 42 21.93 -9.21 3.06
CA GLU A 42 20.62 -9.04 2.44
C GLU A 42 19.60 -9.93 3.13
N ASN A 43 19.97 -11.18 3.42
CA ASN A 43 19.13 -12.05 4.23
C ASN A 43 18.84 -11.43 5.61
N TRP A 44 19.86 -10.97 6.33
CA TRP A 44 19.71 -10.34 7.64
C TRP A 44 18.71 -9.17 7.65
N ILE A 45 18.83 -8.23 6.72
CA ILE A 45 17.92 -7.06 6.69
C ILE A 45 16.50 -7.40 6.23
N LEU A 46 16.31 -8.48 5.48
CA LEU A 46 15.00 -8.96 5.06
C LEU A 46 14.21 -9.63 6.21
N HIS A 47 14.88 -10.08 7.26
CA HIS A 47 14.23 -10.77 8.38
C HIS A 47 13.44 -9.85 9.32
N SER A 48 13.84 -8.58 9.42
CA SER A 48 13.19 -7.66 10.33
C SER A 48 13.47 -6.21 9.94
N PRO A 49 12.48 -5.32 10.10
CA PRO A 49 12.70 -3.88 9.94
C PRO A 49 13.60 -3.29 11.04
N ASP A 50 13.96 -4.03 12.07
CA ASP A 50 14.85 -3.57 13.14
C ASP A 50 16.29 -4.06 12.94
N HIS A 51 16.56 -4.71 11.81
CA HIS A 51 17.88 -5.20 11.46
C HIS A 51 18.67 -4.17 10.64
N PHE A 52 19.82 -3.81 11.18
CA PHE A 52 20.78 -2.88 10.59
C PHE A 52 22.15 -3.54 10.51
N TYR A 53 23.06 -2.91 9.80
CA TYR A 53 24.45 -3.35 9.72
C TYR A 53 25.41 -2.16 9.64
N VAL A 54 26.67 -2.42 9.96
CA VAL A 54 27.76 -1.44 9.89
C VAL A 54 28.93 -2.00 9.09
N TRP A 55 29.50 -1.17 8.23
CA TRP A 55 30.70 -1.48 7.45
C TRP A 55 31.93 -0.72 7.95
N TYR A 56 31.70 0.55 8.27
CA TYR A 56 32.76 1.50 8.47
C TYR A 56 32.59 2.20 9.80
N CYS A 57 33.74 2.49 10.41
CA CYS A 57 33.87 3.39 11.53
C CYS A 57 34.60 4.66 11.05
N PHE A 58 34.20 5.80 11.57
CA PHE A 58 34.86 7.09 11.35
C PHE A 58 35.50 7.58 12.65
N PRO A 59 36.57 8.38 12.59
CA PRO A 59 37.17 8.94 13.80
C PRO A 59 36.20 9.82 14.59
N SER A 60 35.27 10.51 13.93
CA SER A 60 34.27 11.36 14.57
C SER A 60 32.95 11.41 13.79
N LEU A 61 31.87 11.85 14.42
CA LEU A 61 30.59 12.12 13.76
C LEU A 61 30.67 13.23 12.70
N ASN A 62 31.58 14.19 12.87
CA ASN A 62 31.81 15.25 11.89
C ASN A 62 32.84 14.79 10.85
N VAL A 63 32.37 13.95 9.92
CA VAL A 63 33.20 13.37 8.87
C VAL A 63 33.65 14.44 7.89
N LYS A 64 34.94 14.81 7.94
CA LYS A 64 35.54 15.78 7.01
C LYS A 64 35.86 15.18 5.64
N THR A 65 36.27 13.91 5.61
CA THR A 65 36.69 13.22 4.38
C THR A 65 36.25 11.76 4.41
N TRP A 66 35.89 11.22 3.24
CA TRP A 66 35.50 9.80 3.11
C TRP A 66 36.66 8.82 3.29
N ASP A 67 37.90 9.31 3.11
CA ASP A 67 39.13 8.52 3.27
C ASP A 67 39.47 8.25 4.74
N SER A 68 38.84 8.98 5.67
CA SER A 68 38.99 8.73 7.10
C SER A 68 38.28 7.46 7.58
N LYS A 69 37.49 6.80 6.72
CA LYS A 69 36.74 5.58 7.10
C LYS A 69 37.68 4.39 7.30
N ARG A 70 37.39 3.58 8.31
CA ARG A 70 38.05 2.30 8.58
C ARG A 70 37.02 1.18 8.57
N CYS A 71 37.36 0.02 7.99
CA CYS A 71 36.49 -1.16 8.07
C CYS A 71 36.34 -1.64 9.52
N ILE A 72 35.11 -1.95 9.91
CA ILE A 72 34.79 -2.48 11.24
C ILE A 72 34.83 -4.01 11.25
N THR A 73 35.40 -4.60 12.28
CA THR A 73 35.41 -6.04 12.51
C THR A 73 34.27 -6.47 13.43
N ARG A 74 33.87 -7.74 13.35
CA ARG A 74 32.81 -8.31 14.22
C ARG A 74 33.12 -8.19 15.72
N LYS A 75 34.39 -8.11 16.10
CA LYS A 75 34.81 -7.98 17.51
C LYS A 75 34.59 -6.57 18.06
N GLU A 76 34.50 -5.57 17.19
CA GLU A 76 34.36 -4.16 17.57
C GLU A 76 32.91 -3.74 17.78
N VAL A 77 31.95 -4.51 17.23
CA VAL A 77 30.53 -4.31 17.53
C VAL A 77 30.18 -5.17 18.74
N SER A 78 30.11 -4.55 19.91
CA SER A 78 29.68 -5.23 21.14
C SER A 78 28.20 -5.61 21.05
N VAL A 79 27.92 -6.89 20.84
CA VAL A 79 26.56 -7.44 20.86
C VAL A 79 26.45 -8.47 21.97
N CYS A 80 25.36 -8.44 22.73
CA CYS A 80 25.06 -9.49 23.70
C CYS A 80 25.02 -10.86 22.99
N LYS A 81 25.91 -11.77 23.37
CA LYS A 81 26.05 -13.11 22.76
C LYS A 81 24.73 -13.89 22.79
N GLN A 82 24.00 -13.81 23.90
CA GLN A 82 22.70 -14.47 24.06
C GLN A 82 21.66 -13.88 23.10
N CYS A 83 21.52 -12.56 23.06
CA CYS A 83 20.59 -11.89 22.15
C CYS A 83 20.92 -12.20 20.68
N HIS A 84 22.20 -12.15 20.32
CA HIS A 84 22.65 -12.47 18.96
C HIS A 84 22.33 -13.91 18.57
N ASN A 85 22.65 -14.88 19.43
CA ASN A 85 22.38 -16.29 19.17
C ASN A 85 20.88 -16.57 19.07
N SER A 86 20.07 -15.97 19.96
CA SER A 86 18.62 -16.06 19.92
C SER A 86 18.06 -15.52 18.60
N ARG A 87 18.56 -14.37 18.12
CA ARG A 87 18.15 -13.81 16.82
C ARG A 87 18.62 -14.65 15.63
N LEU A 88 19.82 -15.24 15.69
CA LEU A 88 20.27 -16.17 14.67
C LEU A 88 19.39 -17.43 14.62
N GLN A 89 18.99 -17.97 15.77
CA GLN A 89 18.07 -19.11 15.84
C GLN A 89 16.68 -18.74 15.31
N GLU A 90 16.16 -17.57 15.68
CA GLU A 90 14.88 -17.07 15.17
C GLU A 90 14.93 -16.86 13.66
N SER A 91 16.02 -16.31 13.13
CA SER A 91 16.23 -16.16 11.68
C SER A 91 16.27 -17.52 10.99
N LYS A 92 16.98 -18.52 11.54
CA LYS A 92 16.95 -19.88 10.99
C LYS A 92 15.54 -20.47 10.99
N SER A 93 14.82 -20.37 12.10
CA SER A 93 13.45 -20.87 12.23
C SER A 93 12.49 -20.15 11.27
N LEU A 94 12.65 -18.84 11.07
CA LEU A 94 11.89 -18.09 10.06
C LEU A 94 12.22 -18.57 8.65
N ASN A 95 13.50 -18.79 8.31
CA ASN A 95 13.89 -19.35 7.01
C ASN A 95 13.28 -20.75 6.80
N THR A 96 13.27 -21.60 7.81
CA THR A 96 12.60 -22.91 7.75
C THR A 96 11.10 -22.77 7.49
N PHE A 97 10.43 -21.85 8.19
CA PHE A 97 9.01 -21.54 7.96
C PHE A 97 8.77 -21.09 6.51
N MET A 98 9.60 -20.19 5.98
CA MET A 98 9.50 -19.70 4.60
C MET A 98 9.77 -20.81 3.56
N GLN A 99 10.59 -21.80 3.91
CA GLN A 99 10.90 -22.96 3.04
C GLN A 99 9.79 -24.02 3.03
N GLN A 100 8.98 -24.13 4.09
CA GLN A 100 7.94 -25.16 4.21
C GLN A 100 6.71 -24.93 3.30
N LYS A 101 6.68 -23.83 2.55
CA LYS A 101 5.91 -23.55 1.32
C LYS A 101 4.51 -24.19 1.20
N THR A 102 3.67 -24.09 2.23
CA THR A 102 2.22 -24.11 2.02
C THR A 102 1.77 -22.68 1.82
N THR A 103 1.74 -22.22 0.56
CA THR A 103 1.18 -20.92 0.24
C THR A 103 -0.34 -21.00 0.34
N LEU A 104 -0.95 -20.07 1.08
CA LEU A 104 -2.39 -19.99 1.15
C LEU A 104 -2.95 -19.52 -0.20
N CYS A 105 -4.07 -20.07 -0.64
CA CYS A 105 -4.69 -19.62 -1.88
C CYS A 105 -5.51 -18.35 -1.63
N ALA A 106 -5.22 -17.26 -2.34
CA ALA A 106 -5.90 -15.97 -2.17
C ALA A 106 -6.85 -15.63 -3.33
N LEU A 107 -7.99 -15.02 -2.99
CA LEU A 107 -8.94 -14.38 -3.90
C LEU A 107 -8.87 -12.86 -3.74
N ASP A 108 -8.49 -12.16 -4.81
CA ASP A 108 -8.43 -10.69 -4.85
C ASP A 108 -9.69 -10.11 -5.52
N VAL A 109 -10.61 -9.59 -4.71
CA VAL A 109 -11.83 -8.93 -5.20
C VAL A 109 -11.59 -7.44 -5.39
N PHE A 110 -12.06 -6.90 -6.52
CA PHE A 110 -11.72 -5.55 -6.97
C PHE A 110 -10.21 -5.41 -7.23
N GLY A 111 -9.64 -6.42 -7.90
CA GLY A 111 -8.19 -6.55 -8.04
C GLY A 111 -7.53 -5.38 -8.78
N GLY A 112 -8.28 -4.58 -9.55
CA GLY A 112 -7.72 -3.49 -10.35
C GLY A 112 -6.67 -4.03 -11.32
N CYS A 113 -5.50 -3.40 -11.35
CA CYS A 113 -4.34 -3.90 -12.12
C CYS A 113 -3.46 -4.90 -11.35
N GLY A 114 -3.89 -5.34 -10.16
CA GLY A 114 -3.21 -6.31 -9.30
C GLY A 114 -2.20 -5.72 -8.33
N ALA A 115 -1.97 -4.40 -8.31
CA ALA A 115 -0.94 -3.84 -7.45
C ALA A 115 -1.13 -4.10 -5.95
N PHE A 116 -2.37 -4.23 -5.47
CA PHE A 116 -2.60 -4.51 -4.05
C PHE A 116 -2.34 -5.99 -3.73
N GLY A 117 -3.09 -6.90 -4.35
CA GLY A 117 -2.99 -8.34 -4.13
C GLY A 117 -1.62 -8.91 -4.50
N LEU A 118 -1.06 -8.53 -5.65
CA LEU A 118 0.26 -9.02 -6.07
C LEU A 118 1.39 -8.50 -5.17
N ALA A 119 1.29 -7.28 -4.66
CA ALA A 119 2.28 -6.77 -3.70
C ALA A 119 2.22 -7.46 -2.36
N LEU A 120 1.01 -7.80 -1.92
CA LEU A 120 0.79 -8.62 -0.74
C LEU A 120 1.36 -10.04 -0.93
N ALA A 121 1.14 -10.66 -2.09
CA ALA A 121 1.68 -11.98 -2.41
C ALA A 121 3.22 -11.97 -2.51
N GLU A 122 3.81 -11.01 -3.24
CA GLU A 122 5.25 -10.92 -3.45
C GLU A 122 6.02 -10.73 -2.15
N GLY A 123 5.53 -9.90 -1.23
CA GLY A 123 6.22 -9.71 0.05
C GLY A 123 6.19 -10.98 0.91
N SER A 124 5.08 -11.71 0.88
CA SER A 124 4.75 -12.65 1.96
C SER A 124 5.39 -14.00 1.73
N SER A 125 5.47 -14.41 0.47
CA SER A 125 5.62 -15.82 0.06
C SER A 125 4.70 -16.79 0.83
N SER A 126 3.68 -16.25 1.51
CA SER A 126 2.79 -16.96 2.44
C SER A 126 1.45 -17.23 1.78
N PHE A 127 1.13 -16.54 0.70
CA PHE A 127 -0.03 -16.79 -0.13
C PHE A 127 0.22 -16.40 -1.57
N ASP A 128 -0.46 -17.12 -2.47
CA ASP A 128 -0.47 -16.86 -3.89
C ASP A 128 -1.85 -16.33 -4.30
N ILE A 129 -1.90 -15.31 -5.16
CA ILE A 129 -3.17 -14.92 -5.75
C ILE A 129 -3.53 -15.96 -6.79
N THR A 130 -4.52 -16.79 -6.47
CA THR A 130 -4.99 -17.83 -7.41
C THR A 130 -6.09 -17.30 -8.31
N HIS A 131 -6.90 -16.38 -7.77
CA HIS A 131 -8.07 -15.83 -8.43
C HIS A 131 -8.16 -14.33 -8.20
N ALA A 132 -8.61 -13.60 -9.21
CA ALA A 132 -8.93 -12.19 -9.09
C ALA A 132 -10.26 -11.89 -9.80
N ILE A 133 -11.06 -10.98 -9.24
CA ILE A 133 -12.29 -10.50 -9.87
C ILE A 133 -12.17 -8.99 -10.10
N GLU A 134 -12.27 -8.59 -11.37
CA GLU A 134 -12.16 -7.18 -11.77
C GLU A 134 -13.17 -6.85 -12.87
N ILE A 135 -13.95 -5.78 -12.69
CA ILE A 135 -15.01 -5.41 -13.62
C ILE A 135 -14.48 -4.66 -14.86
N ALA A 136 -13.42 -3.87 -14.72
CA ALA A 136 -12.85 -3.07 -15.80
C ALA A 136 -11.96 -3.94 -16.72
N PRO A 137 -12.29 -4.09 -18.02
CA PRO A 137 -11.53 -4.97 -18.92
C PRO A 137 -10.04 -4.66 -19.00
N SER A 138 -9.65 -3.38 -19.09
CA SER A 138 -8.25 -2.97 -19.18
C SER A 138 -7.46 -3.27 -17.90
N ALA A 139 -8.08 -3.10 -16.74
CA ALA A 139 -7.49 -3.42 -15.45
C ALA A 139 -7.31 -4.94 -15.29
N ALA A 140 -8.34 -5.72 -15.61
CA ALA A 140 -8.28 -7.18 -15.62
C ALA A 140 -7.20 -7.72 -16.58
N GLN A 141 -7.10 -7.16 -17.78
CA GLN A 141 -6.05 -7.52 -18.73
C GLN A 141 -4.66 -7.19 -18.18
N THR A 142 -4.48 -6.00 -17.58
CA THR A 142 -3.22 -5.61 -16.94
C THR A 142 -2.87 -6.55 -15.78
N TYR A 143 -3.86 -6.93 -14.96
CA TYR A 143 -3.68 -7.91 -13.90
C TYR A 143 -3.14 -9.23 -14.47
N LYS A 144 -3.81 -9.77 -15.52
CA LYS A 144 -3.42 -11.03 -16.15
C LYS A 144 -2.03 -10.98 -16.79
N LEU A 145 -1.61 -9.83 -17.30
CA LEU A 145 -0.26 -9.64 -17.83
C LEU A 145 0.80 -9.65 -16.72
N ASN A 146 0.50 -9.07 -15.56
CA ASN A 146 1.42 -9.05 -14.42
C ASN A 146 1.43 -10.37 -13.62
N SER A 147 0.38 -11.18 -13.72
CA SER A 147 0.28 -12.50 -13.08
C SER A 147 -0.44 -13.47 -14.03
N PRO A 148 0.29 -14.04 -15.01
CA PRO A 148 -0.25 -14.97 -15.99
C PRO A 148 -0.86 -16.24 -15.39
N GLU A 149 -0.42 -16.64 -14.20
CA GLU A 149 -0.92 -17.76 -13.43
C GLU A 149 -2.25 -17.48 -12.72
N THR A 150 -2.55 -16.23 -12.36
CA THR A 150 -3.82 -15.86 -11.70
C THR A 150 -4.99 -16.07 -12.66
N THR A 151 -6.06 -16.72 -12.18
CA THR A 151 -7.34 -16.75 -12.88
C THR A 151 -8.07 -15.43 -12.70
N VAL A 152 -7.97 -14.54 -13.69
CA VAL A 152 -8.59 -13.21 -13.66
C VAL A 152 -9.96 -13.26 -14.33
N LEU A 153 -11.02 -13.09 -13.53
CA LEU A 153 -12.40 -13.08 -13.98
C LEU A 153 -12.85 -11.65 -14.26
N ASN A 154 -13.01 -11.30 -15.55
CA ASN A 154 -13.49 -9.98 -15.94
C ASN A 154 -15.03 -9.87 -15.87
N ILE A 155 -15.57 -9.90 -14.65
CA ILE A 155 -17.02 -9.93 -14.34
C ILE A 155 -17.35 -9.00 -13.16
N CYS A 156 -18.63 -8.75 -12.91
CA CYS A 156 -19.06 -8.04 -11.70
C CYS A 156 -18.91 -8.98 -10.48
N VAL A 157 -18.38 -8.47 -9.37
CA VAL A 157 -18.23 -9.26 -8.13
C VAL A 157 -19.58 -9.76 -7.59
N ASN A 158 -20.68 -9.01 -7.80
CA ASN A 158 -22.01 -9.48 -7.41
C ASN A 158 -22.38 -10.75 -8.18
N ASP A 159 -22.21 -10.72 -9.51
CA ASP A 159 -22.53 -11.83 -10.40
C ASP A 159 -21.67 -13.05 -10.05
N ALA A 160 -20.38 -12.82 -9.76
CA ALA A 160 -19.45 -13.86 -9.33
C ALA A 160 -19.91 -14.54 -8.03
N VAL A 161 -20.21 -13.74 -6.99
CA VAL A 161 -20.64 -14.26 -5.68
C VAL A 161 -21.97 -15.02 -5.80
N TRP A 162 -22.94 -14.47 -6.55
CA TRP A 162 -24.22 -15.16 -6.79
C TRP A 162 -24.03 -16.49 -7.50
N TYR A 163 -23.19 -16.52 -8.53
CA TYR A 163 -22.89 -17.74 -9.26
C TYR A 163 -22.21 -18.79 -8.37
N ILE A 164 -21.22 -18.40 -7.55
CA ILE A 164 -20.56 -19.28 -6.59
C ILE A 164 -21.57 -19.89 -5.61
N ILE A 165 -22.43 -19.06 -5.01
CA ILE A 165 -23.46 -19.52 -4.06
C ILE A 165 -24.41 -20.51 -4.74
N LYS A 166 -24.96 -20.16 -5.91
CA LYS A 166 -25.90 -21.03 -6.62
C LYS A 166 -25.27 -22.35 -7.06
N LYS A 167 -24.02 -22.31 -7.54
CA LYS A 167 -23.26 -23.51 -7.95
C LYS A 167 -22.99 -24.42 -6.76
N ASN A 168 -22.58 -23.87 -5.61
CA ASN A 168 -22.34 -24.66 -4.39
C ASN A 168 -23.62 -25.26 -3.79
N LEU A 169 -24.77 -24.64 -4.04
CA LEU A 169 -26.08 -25.17 -3.65
C LEU A 169 -26.69 -26.15 -4.66
N ASN A 170 -25.98 -26.46 -5.77
CA ASN A 170 -26.51 -27.22 -6.91
C ASN A 170 -27.83 -26.63 -7.47
N LYS A 171 -27.96 -25.30 -7.46
CA LYS A 171 -29.13 -24.53 -7.94
C LYS A 171 -28.80 -23.63 -9.13
N ASN A 172 -27.77 -23.97 -9.90
CA ASN A 172 -27.34 -23.18 -11.06
C ASN A 172 -28.26 -23.44 -12.26
N ASN A 173 -28.94 -22.40 -12.74
CA ASN A 173 -29.54 -22.37 -14.08
C ASN A 173 -28.45 -21.93 -15.08
N PRO A 174 -28.35 -22.49 -16.31
CA PRO A 174 -27.53 -21.95 -17.38
C PRO A 174 -27.58 -20.41 -17.54
N ASP A 175 -28.76 -19.81 -17.33
CA ASP A 175 -28.97 -18.35 -17.42
C ASP A 175 -28.27 -17.55 -16.31
N ASP A 176 -27.84 -18.20 -15.23
CA ASP A 176 -27.12 -17.57 -14.13
C ASP A 176 -25.62 -17.42 -14.38
N THR A 177 -25.13 -17.89 -15.53
CA THR A 177 -23.69 -17.85 -15.86
C THR A 177 -23.24 -16.39 -16.05
N PRO A 178 -22.24 -15.89 -15.30
CA PRO A 178 -21.79 -14.51 -15.41
C PRO A 178 -21.27 -14.17 -16.80
N ILE A 179 -21.55 -12.95 -17.24
CA ILE A 179 -21.11 -12.45 -18.54
C ILE A 179 -19.85 -11.59 -18.38
N THR A 180 -18.80 -11.89 -19.14
CA THR A 180 -17.59 -11.07 -19.14
C THR A 180 -17.81 -9.69 -19.74
N LYS A 181 -17.26 -8.67 -19.09
CA LYS A 181 -17.36 -7.27 -19.56
C LYS A 181 -16.50 -6.99 -20.78
N ALA A 182 -15.47 -7.81 -21.05
CA ALA A 182 -14.59 -7.65 -22.21
C ALA A 182 -15.22 -8.16 -23.51
N THR A 183 -15.84 -9.35 -23.48
CA THR A 183 -16.32 -10.01 -24.72
C THR A 183 -17.84 -10.18 -24.79
N GLY A 184 -18.56 -9.92 -23.70
CA GLY A 184 -20.01 -10.15 -23.64
C GLY A 184 -20.41 -11.64 -23.64
N LYS A 185 -19.44 -12.56 -23.51
CA LYS A 185 -19.69 -14.00 -23.48
C LYS A 185 -19.88 -14.52 -22.05
N PRO A 186 -20.67 -15.59 -21.85
CA PRO A 186 -20.72 -16.31 -20.58
C PRO A 186 -19.34 -16.83 -20.18
N VAL A 187 -19.01 -16.75 -18.90
CA VAL A 187 -17.77 -17.28 -18.32
C VAL A 187 -18.13 -18.27 -17.24
N GLU A 188 -17.76 -19.54 -17.48
CA GLU A 188 -17.83 -20.56 -16.45
C GLU A 188 -16.54 -20.56 -15.62
N PHE A 189 -16.69 -20.66 -14.31
CA PHE A 189 -15.57 -20.89 -13.40
C PHE A 189 -16.01 -21.77 -12.23
N SER A 190 -15.07 -22.26 -11.44
CA SER A 190 -15.35 -23.03 -10.24
C SER A 190 -14.52 -22.47 -9.10
N LEU A 191 -15.19 -22.01 -8.05
CA LEU A 191 -14.59 -21.64 -6.77
C LEU A 191 -15.38 -22.35 -5.68
N ARG A 192 -14.82 -23.45 -5.18
CA ARG A 192 -15.42 -24.27 -4.13
C ARG A 192 -14.99 -23.75 -2.76
N PRO A 193 -15.80 -24.01 -1.71
CA PRO A 193 -15.35 -23.79 -0.34
C PRO A 193 -14.03 -24.54 -0.10
N GLY A 194 -12.99 -23.83 0.36
CA GLY A 194 -11.65 -24.38 0.58
C GLY A 194 -10.63 -24.09 -0.54
N ASP A 195 -11.08 -23.73 -1.75
CA ASP A 195 -10.16 -23.35 -2.85
C ASP A 195 -9.45 -22.03 -2.56
N THR A 196 -10.03 -21.19 -1.71
CA THR A 196 -9.51 -19.89 -1.32
C THR A 196 -9.52 -19.76 0.20
N GLU A 197 -8.35 -19.48 0.78
CA GLU A 197 -8.11 -19.35 2.20
C GLU A 197 -7.93 -17.89 2.63
N VAL A 198 -7.53 -17.02 1.70
CA VAL A 198 -7.34 -15.59 1.95
C VAL A 198 -8.25 -14.79 1.02
N LEU A 199 -8.95 -13.81 1.57
CA LEU A 199 -9.75 -12.85 0.82
C LEU A 199 -9.09 -11.47 0.90
N ILE A 200 -8.78 -10.89 -0.25
CA ILE A 200 -8.17 -9.58 -0.39
C ILE A 200 -9.18 -8.67 -1.09
N ALA A 201 -9.37 -7.44 -0.59
CA ALA A 201 -10.31 -6.50 -1.18
C ALA A 201 -9.78 -5.06 -1.24
N GLY A 202 -9.68 -4.52 -2.46
CA GLY A 202 -9.30 -3.13 -2.76
C GLY A 202 -10.46 -2.28 -3.28
N SER A 203 -11.56 -2.19 -2.54
CA SER A 203 -12.84 -1.66 -3.06
C SER A 203 -12.81 -0.18 -3.50
N PRO A 204 -13.25 0.16 -4.72
CA PRO A 204 -13.44 1.55 -5.16
C PRO A 204 -14.74 2.13 -4.58
N TRP A 205 -14.62 3.10 -3.67
CA TRP A 205 -15.73 3.71 -2.92
C TRP A 205 -16.63 4.69 -3.70
N LEU A 206 -16.50 4.82 -5.04
CA LEU A 206 -17.25 5.82 -5.81
C LEU A 206 -18.79 5.70 -5.63
N PHE A 207 -19.30 4.54 -5.18
CA PHE A 207 -20.73 4.29 -5.02
C PHE A 207 -21.39 4.82 -3.73
N ILE A 208 -20.65 5.13 -2.66
CA ILE A 208 -21.26 5.51 -1.35
C ILE A 208 -21.24 7.03 -1.11
N MET A 209 -20.41 7.81 -1.82
CA MET A 209 -20.32 9.26 -1.61
C MET A 209 -21.52 10.07 -2.11
N LEU A 210 -22.52 9.46 -2.77
CA LEU A 210 -23.77 10.13 -3.17
C LEU A 210 -24.79 10.26 -2.02
N ILE A 211 -24.45 9.79 -0.81
CA ILE A 211 -25.35 9.83 0.36
C ILE A 211 -25.02 11.07 1.21
N ASN A 212 -25.38 12.24 0.70
CA ASN A 212 -25.52 13.45 1.51
C ASN A 212 -26.92 14.02 1.26
N GLY A 213 -27.84 13.68 2.15
CA GLY A 213 -29.25 14.04 2.10
C GLY A 213 -30.06 12.89 2.65
N GLY A 214 -30.49 12.97 3.92
CA GLY A 214 -31.11 11.90 4.71
C GLY A 214 -32.48 11.41 4.23
N ALA A 215 -32.71 11.33 2.92
CA ALA A 215 -34.00 10.99 2.32
C ALA A 215 -33.86 10.11 1.07
N VAL A 216 -33.00 9.09 1.06
CA VAL A 216 -33.09 7.99 0.07
C VAL A 216 -32.63 6.65 0.68
N TRP A 217 -33.45 6.07 1.54
CA TRP A 217 -33.24 4.72 2.09
C TRP A 217 -33.63 3.55 1.17
N PRO A 218 -34.60 3.64 0.23
CA PRO A 218 -35.01 2.46 -0.56
C PRO A 218 -33.96 1.98 -1.58
N THR A 219 -33.15 2.88 -2.16
CA THR A 219 -32.17 2.52 -3.20
C THR A 219 -30.86 1.94 -2.65
N LEU A 220 -30.68 1.99 -1.32
CA LEU A 220 -29.51 1.45 -0.62
C LEU A 220 -29.51 -0.10 -0.59
N HIS A 221 -30.69 -0.72 -0.64
CA HIS A 221 -30.84 -2.19 -0.59
C HIS A 221 -30.25 -2.92 -1.80
N ILE A 222 -30.24 -2.30 -2.98
CA ILE A 222 -29.86 -2.98 -4.22
C ILE A 222 -28.33 -2.97 -4.44
N LYS A 223 -27.58 -2.04 -3.83
CA LYS A 223 -26.13 -1.86 -4.12
C LYS A 223 -25.18 -2.24 -2.98
N GLN A 224 -25.68 -2.52 -1.77
CA GLN A 224 -24.89 -3.15 -0.71
C GLN A 224 -24.75 -4.68 -0.86
N GLY A 225 -25.33 -5.26 -1.92
CA GLY A 225 -25.41 -6.69 -2.18
C GLY A 225 -24.05 -7.40 -2.08
N ALA A 226 -23.05 -7.03 -2.88
CA ALA A 226 -21.79 -7.75 -2.97
C ALA A 226 -21.11 -7.95 -1.62
N LEU A 227 -20.93 -6.85 -0.87
CA LEU A 227 -20.20 -6.91 0.39
C LEU A 227 -21.02 -7.61 1.47
N LYS A 228 -22.34 -7.37 1.53
CA LYS A 228 -23.23 -8.11 2.44
C LYS A 228 -23.27 -9.60 2.10
N LEU A 229 -23.29 -9.96 0.82
CA LEU A 229 -23.28 -11.34 0.34
C LEU A 229 -21.94 -12.01 0.62
N LEU A 230 -20.83 -11.32 0.41
CA LEU A 230 -19.49 -11.79 0.74
C LEU A 230 -19.36 -12.05 2.25
N ILE A 231 -19.80 -11.08 3.06
CA ILE A 231 -19.88 -11.22 4.53
C ILE A 231 -20.81 -12.37 4.93
N SER A 232 -21.98 -12.49 4.29
CA SER A 232 -22.93 -13.57 4.57
C SER A 232 -22.36 -14.94 4.18
N SER A 233 -21.55 -15.01 3.13
CA SER A 233 -20.90 -16.24 2.69
C SER A 233 -19.75 -16.64 3.61
N ILE A 234 -19.06 -15.65 4.21
CA ILE A 234 -18.11 -15.88 5.31
C ILE A 234 -18.83 -16.48 6.53
N LYS A 235 -20.09 -16.06 6.79
CA LYS A 235 -20.87 -16.57 7.93
C LYS A 235 -21.37 -18.00 7.76
N SER A 236 -21.78 -18.39 6.56
CA SER A 236 -22.52 -19.64 6.33
C SER A 236 -21.63 -20.89 6.25
N ASP A 237 -20.37 -20.82 6.72
CA ASP A 237 -19.29 -21.81 6.51
C ASP A 237 -19.08 -22.22 5.04
N SER A 238 -19.75 -21.53 4.11
CA SER A 238 -19.71 -21.82 2.67
C SER A 238 -18.44 -21.30 2.05
N LEU A 239 -17.70 -20.42 2.73
CA LEU A 239 -16.37 -20.00 2.32
C LEU A 239 -15.47 -19.95 3.57
N SER A 240 -14.56 -20.91 3.69
CA SER A 240 -13.67 -21.07 4.84
C SER A 240 -12.42 -20.20 4.75
N TYR A 241 -12.60 -18.87 4.75
CA TYR A 241 -11.45 -17.96 4.78
C TYR A 241 -10.77 -17.99 6.16
N LYS A 242 -9.44 -18.12 6.16
CA LYS A 242 -8.58 -17.95 7.33
C LYS A 242 -8.30 -16.47 7.61
N LEU A 243 -8.17 -15.67 6.55
CA LEU A 243 -7.84 -14.25 6.62
C LEU A 243 -8.65 -13.43 5.61
N VAL A 244 -9.19 -12.30 6.07
CA VAL A 244 -9.79 -11.27 5.22
C VAL A 244 -9.06 -9.95 5.44
N THR A 245 -8.54 -9.38 4.37
CA THR A 245 -7.88 -8.07 4.37
C THR A 245 -8.60 -7.12 3.45
N MET A 246 -9.06 -5.99 3.99
CA MET A 246 -9.76 -4.97 3.23
C MET A 246 -9.09 -3.60 3.40
N VAL A 247 -8.91 -2.89 2.29
CA VAL A 247 -8.28 -1.57 2.27
C VAL A 247 -9.25 -0.52 1.73
N TYR A 248 -9.33 0.61 2.43
CA TYR A 248 -10.37 1.61 2.27
C TYR A 248 -9.86 3.03 2.38
N LEU A 249 -10.63 4.02 1.90
CA LEU A 249 -10.33 5.44 2.10
C LEU A 249 -10.85 5.92 3.47
N LYS A 250 -9.98 6.59 4.23
CA LYS A 250 -10.21 7.02 5.62
C LYS A 250 -11.55 7.73 5.84
N VAL A 251 -11.83 8.80 5.09
CA VAL A 251 -12.98 9.69 5.33
C VAL A 251 -14.32 8.94 5.22
N VAL A 252 -14.40 7.98 4.32
CA VAL A 252 -15.65 7.24 4.07
C VAL A 252 -15.81 6.10 5.07
N PHE A 253 -14.73 5.37 5.32
CA PHE A 253 -14.76 4.21 6.20
C PHE A 253 -15.09 4.62 7.64
N ASP A 254 -14.37 5.61 8.17
CA ASP A 254 -14.42 5.96 9.58
C ASP A 254 -15.76 6.63 9.95
N SER A 255 -16.29 7.49 9.08
CA SER A 255 -17.47 8.31 9.37
C SER A 255 -18.81 7.66 9.02
N PHE A 256 -18.85 6.75 8.04
CA PHE A 256 -20.11 6.21 7.53
C PHE A 256 -20.18 4.69 7.63
N TRP A 257 -19.13 4.01 7.16
CA TRP A 257 -19.21 2.55 7.02
C TRP A 257 -18.95 1.81 8.32
N LEU A 258 -17.90 2.17 9.07
CA LEU A 258 -17.53 1.49 10.30
C LEU A 258 -18.66 1.51 11.34
N PRO A 259 -19.35 2.63 11.62
CA PRO A 259 -20.49 2.61 12.54
C PRO A 259 -21.62 1.70 12.05
N ALA A 260 -21.96 1.73 10.76
CA ALA A 260 -23.02 0.89 10.18
C ALA A 260 -22.64 -0.60 10.17
N PHE A 261 -21.38 -0.90 9.83
CA PHE A 261 -20.81 -2.24 9.85
C PHE A 261 -20.76 -2.77 11.29
N LEU A 262 -20.31 -1.96 12.24
CA LEU A 262 -20.33 -2.35 13.64
C LEU A 262 -21.77 -2.56 14.10
N ALA A 263 -22.71 -1.66 13.80
CA ALA A 263 -24.10 -1.84 14.23
C ALA A 263 -24.78 -3.09 13.63
N HIS A 264 -24.56 -3.39 12.34
CA HIS A 264 -25.29 -4.46 11.64
C HIS A 264 -24.54 -5.80 11.61
N CYS A 265 -23.21 -5.76 11.57
CA CYS A 265 -22.40 -6.94 11.39
C CYS A 265 -21.73 -7.37 12.70
N TYR A 266 -21.35 -6.45 13.60
CA TYR A 266 -20.67 -6.79 14.86
C TYR A 266 -21.48 -7.75 15.74
N PRO A 267 -22.81 -7.60 15.93
CA PRO A 267 -23.58 -8.54 16.74
C PRO A 267 -23.54 -9.96 16.16
N SER A 268 -23.50 -10.09 14.83
CA SER A 268 -23.36 -11.39 14.16
C SER A 268 -21.92 -11.91 14.15
N PHE A 269 -20.94 -11.05 14.41
CA PHE A 269 -19.51 -11.36 14.39
C PHE A 269 -18.92 -11.57 15.79
N LEU A 270 -19.68 -11.31 16.85
CA LEU A 270 -19.38 -11.72 18.23
C LEU A 270 -19.43 -13.25 18.45
N SER A 271 -19.61 -14.02 17.38
CA SER A 271 -19.27 -15.43 17.37
C SER A 271 -17.80 -15.59 17.82
N PRO A 272 -17.45 -16.57 18.67
CA PRO A 272 -16.09 -16.72 19.24
C PRO A 272 -14.99 -17.00 18.20
N TYR A 273 -15.29 -16.90 16.90
CA TYR A 273 -14.49 -17.38 15.78
C TYR A 273 -13.92 -16.27 14.89
N MET A 274 -13.95 -14.99 15.27
CA MET A 274 -13.21 -13.94 14.53
C MET A 274 -12.64 -12.82 15.41
N LEU A 275 -11.36 -12.52 15.21
CA LEU A 275 -10.69 -11.32 15.71
C LEU A 275 -10.79 -10.20 14.69
N PHE A 276 -11.20 -9.02 15.14
CA PHE A 276 -11.33 -7.81 14.32
C PHE A 276 -10.24 -6.82 14.69
N HIS A 277 -9.45 -6.39 13.69
CA HIS A 277 -8.50 -5.31 13.86
C HIS A 277 -8.72 -4.26 12.78
N TRP A 278 -8.80 -3.00 13.19
CA TRP A 278 -8.96 -1.88 12.28
C TRP A 278 -7.93 -0.80 12.58
N ARG A 279 -7.25 -0.32 11.53
CA ARG A 279 -6.22 0.71 11.64
C ARG A 279 -6.36 1.75 10.55
N VAL A 280 -6.15 3.01 10.93
CA VAL A 280 -6.15 4.16 10.03
C VAL A 280 -4.72 4.62 9.84
N PHE A 281 -4.32 4.79 8.59
CA PHE A 281 -3.05 5.35 8.14
C PHE A 281 -3.32 6.76 7.60
N PRO A 282 -3.32 7.79 8.48
CA PRO A 282 -3.76 9.14 8.11
C PRO A 282 -2.90 9.75 7.00
N HIS A 283 -1.61 9.42 6.95
CA HIS A 283 -0.64 9.99 6.01
C HIS A 283 -0.92 9.62 4.55
N ILE A 284 -1.62 8.52 4.32
CA ILE A 284 -2.00 8.03 2.98
C ILE A 284 -3.52 7.98 2.82
N CYS A 285 -4.27 8.53 3.78
CA CYS A 285 -5.73 8.51 3.81
C CYS A 285 -6.34 7.11 3.64
N ILE A 286 -5.67 6.08 4.14
CA ILE A 286 -6.11 4.67 4.03
C ILE A 286 -6.54 4.13 5.39
N SER A 287 -7.62 3.37 5.43
CA SER A 287 -8.08 2.56 6.56
C SER A 287 -8.00 1.09 6.15
N ILE A 288 -7.55 0.24 7.06
CA ILE A 288 -7.35 -1.20 6.82
C ILE A 288 -8.14 -1.96 7.87
N LEU A 289 -8.91 -2.94 7.39
CA LEU A 289 -9.66 -3.86 8.21
C LEU A 289 -9.09 -5.26 8.01
N TRP A 290 -8.70 -5.89 9.11
CA TRP A 290 -8.33 -7.30 9.17
C TRP A 290 -9.39 -8.07 9.94
N MET A 291 -9.77 -9.21 9.39
CA MET A 291 -10.57 -10.22 10.07
C MET A 291 -9.84 -11.54 9.94
N ALA A 292 -9.58 -12.22 11.04
CA ALA A 292 -9.06 -13.58 11.02
C ALA A 292 -9.70 -14.45 12.07
N ARG A 293 -9.59 -15.76 11.85
CA ARG A 293 -10.00 -16.76 12.83
C ARG A 293 -9.11 -16.68 14.09
N PRO A 294 -9.62 -17.02 15.29
CA PRO A 294 -8.95 -16.82 16.59
C PRO A 294 -7.58 -17.45 16.71
N PHE A 295 -7.33 -18.53 15.97
CA PHE A 295 -6.02 -19.18 15.94
C PHE A 295 -4.93 -18.29 15.31
N LEU A 296 -5.30 -17.28 14.51
CA LEU A 296 -4.40 -16.24 14.04
C LEU A 296 -4.34 -15.11 15.06
N GLN A 297 -3.39 -15.19 15.99
CA GLN A 297 -3.12 -14.10 16.92
C GLN A 297 -2.46 -12.91 16.19
N PHE A 298 -3.27 -11.94 15.80
CA PHE A 298 -2.77 -10.64 15.39
C PHE A 298 -2.30 -9.85 16.60
N MET A 299 -1.05 -9.38 16.56
CA MET A 299 -0.62 -8.31 17.46
C MET A 299 -1.11 -6.97 16.92
N SER A 300 -1.24 -6.00 17.83
CA SER A 300 -1.32 -4.59 17.49
C SER A 300 -0.29 -4.28 16.41
N CYS A 301 -0.75 -3.83 15.23
CA CYS A 301 0.14 -3.52 14.12
C CYS A 301 1.26 -2.59 14.64
N GLU A 302 2.51 -3.06 14.57
CA GLU A 302 3.60 -2.41 15.31
C GLU A 302 4.07 -1.11 14.66
N ALA A 303 5.01 -0.46 15.35
CA ALA A 303 5.43 0.92 15.12
C ALA A 303 6.10 1.12 13.76
N PRO A 304 6.19 2.38 13.30
CA PRO A 304 6.57 2.58 11.93
C PRO A 304 7.88 3.33 11.71
N CYS A 305 8.40 3.27 10.48
CA CYS A 305 9.84 3.33 10.22
C CYS A 305 10.43 4.72 9.83
N SER A 306 9.72 5.86 9.89
CA SER A 306 10.31 7.15 9.41
C SER A 306 9.62 8.46 9.88
N LEU A 307 10.38 9.56 9.91
CA LEU A 307 10.00 10.93 10.38
C LEU A 307 9.36 11.84 9.29
N LEU A 308 8.48 12.78 9.70
CA LEU A 308 7.81 13.79 8.83
C LEU A 308 7.67 15.19 9.44
N PRO A 309 7.39 16.24 8.61
CA PRO A 309 7.06 17.58 9.09
C PRO A 309 5.82 17.64 9.99
N SER A 310 5.90 18.44 11.04
CA SER A 310 4.91 18.61 12.12
C SER A 310 3.52 19.12 11.67
N GLN A 311 3.39 19.76 10.51
CA GLN A 311 2.13 20.39 10.07
C GLN A 311 1.08 19.40 9.51
N LEU A 312 1.52 18.28 8.92
CA LEU A 312 0.63 17.14 8.62
C LEU A 312 0.33 16.29 9.86
N LEU A 313 1.03 16.62 10.93
CA LEU A 313 1.06 15.97 12.22
C LEU A 313 0.25 16.72 13.27
N MET A 314 -0.57 17.69 12.85
CA MET A 314 -1.74 18.10 13.64
C MET A 314 -2.70 16.91 13.76
N LEU A 315 -2.31 16.00 14.64
CA LEU A 315 -3.17 15.18 15.45
C LEU A 315 -4.12 16.15 16.14
N SER A 316 -5.28 16.39 15.55
CA SER A 316 -6.42 16.60 16.41
C SER A 316 -6.47 15.36 17.30
N ALA A 317 -6.55 15.57 18.61
CA ALA A 317 -6.99 14.59 19.59
C ALA A 317 -8.46 14.17 19.32
N THR A 318 -8.86 14.01 18.06
CA THR A 318 -10.12 13.39 17.67
C THR A 318 -9.87 11.90 17.62
N SER A 319 -10.00 11.29 18.79
CA SER A 319 -10.80 10.09 18.99
C SER A 319 -11.83 9.92 17.87
N VAL A 320 -11.97 8.72 17.31
CA VAL A 320 -13.17 8.43 16.52
C VAL A 320 -14.29 8.32 17.53
N VAL A 321 -15.14 9.34 17.58
CA VAL A 321 -16.31 9.37 18.45
C VAL A 321 -17.35 8.48 17.82
N LEU A 322 -17.37 7.22 18.23
CA LEU A 322 -18.47 6.31 17.95
C LEU A 322 -19.48 6.50 19.08
N THR A 323 -20.66 7.05 18.77
CA THR A 323 -21.85 7.03 19.65
C THR A 323 -21.55 7.10 21.16
N GLY A 324 -20.85 8.16 21.61
CA GLY A 324 -20.59 8.43 23.02
C GLY A 324 -19.31 7.85 23.65
N GLY A 325 -18.47 7.10 22.92
CA GLY A 325 -17.22 6.53 23.43
C GLY A 325 -15.96 7.04 22.71
N ILE A 326 -14.89 7.29 23.47
CA ILE A 326 -13.55 7.61 22.95
C ILE A 326 -12.70 6.33 22.95
N MET A 327 -12.32 5.84 21.76
CA MET A 327 -11.31 4.79 21.64
C MET A 327 -9.91 5.42 21.48
N GLY A 328 -9.08 5.26 22.51
CA GLY A 328 -7.67 5.66 22.51
C GLY A 328 -6.80 4.74 21.62
N ARG A 329 -5.76 5.29 20.99
CA ARG A 329 -4.90 4.57 20.03
C ARG A 329 -3.44 4.57 20.48
N ARG A 330 -2.72 3.48 20.23
CA ARG A 330 -1.24 3.44 20.23
C ARG A 330 -0.73 3.47 18.79
N ALA A 331 -0.08 4.57 18.39
CA ALA A 331 0.59 4.68 17.10
C ALA A 331 1.79 5.63 17.21
N LYS A 332 2.92 5.25 16.60
CA LYS A 332 4.02 6.16 16.19
C LYS A 332 4.05 6.17 14.62
N GLN A 333 4.96 6.84 13.87
CA GLN A 333 4.76 7.37 12.46
C GLN A 333 5.49 6.67 11.25
N ILE A 334 4.93 6.69 9.99
CA ILE A 334 5.52 6.28 8.65
C ILE A 334 5.44 7.40 7.57
N PHE A 335 6.33 7.34 6.55
CA PHE A 335 6.24 7.97 5.21
C PHE A 335 6.73 7.08 4.02
N LEU A 336 6.39 7.37 2.72
CA LEU A 336 7.03 6.85 1.46
C LEU A 336 6.44 7.43 0.11
N ARG A 337 7.15 7.25 -1.04
CA ARG A 337 6.83 7.69 -2.45
C ARG A 337 6.64 6.50 -3.42
N PHE A 338 5.94 6.65 -4.57
CA PHE A 338 5.29 5.53 -5.32
C PHE A 338 5.40 5.54 -6.87
N LEU A 339 5.25 4.35 -7.50
CA LEU A 339 5.19 4.11 -8.96
C LEU A 339 4.28 2.90 -9.28
N VAL A 340 3.43 2.94 -10.32
CA VAL A 340 2.51 1.86 -10.75
C VAL A 340 2.34 1.86 -12.27
N ARG A 341 2.21 0.67 -12.89
CA ARG A 341 1.97 0.44 -14.33
C ARG A 341 0.49 0.53 -14.71
N TYR A 342 0.18 1.20 -15.82
CA TYR A 342 -1.12 1.24 -16.50
C TYR A 342 -0.98 1.02 -18.00
N ILE A 343 -1.79 0.11 -18.56
CA ILE A 343 -1.97 -0.02 -20.01
C ILE A 343 -3.25 0.71 -20.41
N PHE A 344 -3.14 1.72 -21.26
CA PHE A 344 -4.27 2.36 -21.92
C PHE A 344 -3.98 2.45 -23.41
N VAL A 345 -4.89 1.93 -24.24
CA VAL A 345 -4.79 2.00 -25.71
C VAL A 345 -5.89 2.95 -26.20
N GLY A 346 -5.52 4.18 -26.51
CA GLY A 346 -6.41 5.17 -27.13
C GLY A 346 -5.62 6.37 -27.62
N GLY A 347 -5.89 6.85 -28.84
CA GLY A 347 -5.18 7.99 -29.43
C GLY A 347 -5.30 9.26 -28.58
N GLY A 348 -4.18 9.94 -28.32
CA GLY A 348 -4.15 11.17 -27.53
C GLY A 348 -3.04 11.26 -26.47
N TRP A 349 -1.98 10.46 -26.56
CA TRP A 349 -0.84 10.49 -25.64
C TRP A 349 0.41 11.05 -26.33
N TRP A 350 1.29 11.67 -25.54
CA TRP A 350 2.65 12.02 -25.90
C TRP A 350 3.60 11.20 -25.03
N GLY A 351 4.64 10.65 -25.63
CA GLY A 351 5.62 9.84 -24.91
C GLY A 351 6.35 8.89 -25.84
N LEU A 352 7.17 8.05 -25.25
CA LEU A 352 7.87 6.98 -25.95
C LEU A 352 6.84 5.95 -26.43
N ASN A 353 6.98 5.46 -27.66
CA ASN A 353 6.18 4.33 -28.13
C ASN A 353 6.48 3.11 -27.24
N ASN A 354 5.45 2.28 -27.02
CA ASN A 354 5.54 1.12 -26.13
C ASN A 354 6.74 0.22 -26.48
N GLY A 355 7.52 -0.17 -25.48
CA GLY A 355 8.46 -1.30 -25.57
C GLY A 355 9.85 -1.07 -26.17
N GLU A 356 10.20 0.13 -26.65
CA GLU A 356 11.46 0.31 -27.41
C GLU A 356 12.54 1.15 -26.73
N ASN A 357 12.24 1.81 -25.60
CA ASN A 357 13.18 2.77 -25.01
C ASN A 357 13.61 2.32 -23.61
N PRO A 358 14.87 1.90 -23.43
CA PRO A 358 15.41 1.64 -22.10
C PRO A 358 15.58 2.95 -21.31
N TYR A 359 15.83 2.84 -20.01
CA TYR A 359 16.24 4.01 -19.22
C TYR A 359 17.57 4.54 -19.77
N GLU A 360 17.63 5.84 -20.06
CA GLU A 360 18.84 6.48 -20.60
C GLU A 360 20.00 6.56 -19.58
N HIS A 361 19.70 6.42 -18.29
CA HIS A 361 20.65 6.56 -17.20
C HIS A 361 20.48 5.42 -16.18
N PRO A 362 21.52 5.09 -15.38
CA PRO A 362 21.38 4.17 -14.27
C PRO A 362 20.45 4.74 -13.18
N ALA A 363 20.02 3.89 -12.23
CA ALA A 363 19.21 4.36 -11.12
C ALA A 363 20.00 5.35 -10.25
N HIS A 364 19.43 6.52 -9.96
CA HIS A 364 20.08 7.54 -9.12
C HIS A 364 19.70 7.41 -7.64
N SER A 365 18.57 6.78 -7.36
CA SER A 365 18.04 6.58 -6.02
C SER A 365 17.82 5.11 -5.73
N ARG A 366 17.88 4.76 -4.43
CA ARG A 366 17.57 3.39 -4.01
C ARG A 366 16.14 2.99 -4.36
N PHE A 367 15.22 3.95 -4.33
CA PHE A 367 13.85 3.70 -4.76
C PHE A 367 13.81 3.25 -6.23
N GLN A 368 14.52 3.94 -7.11
CA GLN A 368 14.64 3.54 -8.52
C GLN A 368 15.27 2.15 -8.66
N LEU A 369 16.38 1.86 -7.95
CA LEU A 369 16.97 0.50 -7.95
C LEU A 369 15.95 -0.56 -7.55
N GLN A 370 15.21 -0.32 -6.46
CA GLN A 370 14.23 -1.28 -5.95
C GLN A 370 13.04 -1.46 -6.90
N VAL A 371 12.62 -0.41 -7.60
CA VAL A 371 11.51 -0.46 -8.56
C VAL A 371 11.92 -1.13 -9.87
N TRP A 372 13.18 -0.94 -10.31
CA TRP A 372 13.65 -1.52 -11.56
C TRP A 372 13.79 -3.05 -11.45
N ARG A 373 14.14 -3.56 -10.26
CA ARG A 373 14.28 -4.99 -9.88
C ARG A 373 15.23 -5.85 -10.74
N ASN A 374 15.48 -5.50 -12.00
CA ASN A 374 16.35 -6.13 -12.99
C ASN A 374 16.88 -5.09 -14.01
N ASP A 375 18.01 -5.39 -14.65
CA ASP A 375 18.82 -4.41 -15.42
C ASP A 375 18.23 -3.95 -16.77
N VAL A 376 17.12 -4.54 -17.25
CA VAL A 376 16.51 -4.13 -18.54
C VAL A 376 14.99 -4.09 -18.44
N VAL A 377 14.45 -2.92 -18.10
CA VAL A 377 13.01 -2.64 -18.29
C VAL A 377 12.81 -2.26 -19.75
N THR A 378 12.21 -3.15 -20.54
CA THR A 378 11.96 -2.92 -21.97
C THR A 378 10.68 -2.11 -22.22
N ASP A 379 9.65 -2.28 -21.40
CA ASP A 379 8.38 -1.57 -21.54
C ASP A 379 8.19 -0.50 -20.47
N ILE A 380 8.80 0.66 -20.70
CA ILE A 380 8.63 1.83 -19.84
C ILE A 380 7.36 2.57 -20.27
N GLN A 381 6.38 2.63 -19.38
CA GLN A 381 5.14 3.38 -19.59
C GLN A 381 5.32 4.88 -19.31
N HIS A 382 6.33 5.48 -19.94
CA HIS A 382 6.68 6.88 -19.79
C HIS A 382 5.93 7.73 -20.83
N PHE A 383 4.62 7.84 -20.65
CA PHE A 383 3.76 8.66 -21.50
C PHE A 383 2.83 9.54 -20.66
N THR A 384 2.36 10.63 -21.27
CA THR A 384 1.44 11.59 -20.66
C THR A 384 0.35 12.00 -21.64
N ARG A 385 -0.77 12.51 -21.13
CA ARG A 385 -1.89 12.92 -21.97
C ARG A 385 -1.50 14.12 -22.84
N LYS A 386 -1.98 14.15 -24.08
CA LYS A 386 -1.96 15.36 -24.91
C LYS A 386 -2.91 16.39 -24.31
N PHE A 387 -2.34 17.48 -23.78
CA PHE A 387 -3.11 18.61 -23.30
C PHE A 387 -3.42 19.60 -24.44
N PRO A 388 -4.53 20.36 -24.35
CA PRO A 388 -4.79 21.47 -25.26
C PRO A 388 -3.64 22.48 -25.26
N LEU A 389 -3.37 23.13 -26.39
CA LEU A 389 -2.25 24.09 -26.54
C LEU A 389 -2.26 25.17 -25.45
N LYS A 390 -3.42 25.75 -25.13
CA LYS A 390 -3.55 26.74 -24.04
C LYS A 390 -3.21 26.20 -22.66
N THR A 391 -3.38 24.90 -22.42
CA THR A 391 -2.98 24.26 -21.16
C THR A 391 -1.47 24.05 -21.14
N VAL A 392 -0.89 23.62 -22.26
CA VAL A 392 0.56 23.49 -22.43
C VAL A 392 1.24 24.85 -22.22
N GLU A 393 0.73 25.89 -22.88
CA GLU A 393 1.23 27.27 -22.78
C GLU A 393 1.20 27.79 -21.33
N ARG A 394 0.17 27.44 -20.54
CA ARG A 394 0.17 27.76 -19.11
C ARG A 394 1.22 26.97 -18.35
N VAL A 395 1.31 25.65 -18.57
CA VAL A 395 2.26 24.79 -17.86
C VAL A 395 3.71 25.25 -18.07
N ILE A 396 4.08 25.65 -19.30
CA ILE A 396 5.45 26.14 -19.59
C ILE A 396 5.75 27.52 -18.98
N ASN A 397 4.71 28.30 -18.65
CA ASN A 397 4.83 29.63 -18.05
C ASN A 397 4.71 29.61 -16.52
N VAL A 398 4.46 28.45 -15.90
CA VAL A 398 4.63 28.29 -14.45
C VAL A 398 6.13 28.24 -14.16
N THR A 399 6.60 29.04 -13.20
CA THR A 399 8.03 29.08 -12.84
C THR A 399 8.50 27.70 -12.36
N SER A 400 9.76 27.34 -12.58
CA SER A 400 10.31 26.05 -12.13
C SER A 400 10.58 25.99 -10.63
N GLU A 401 10.27 27.05 -9.88
CA GLU A 401 10.48 27.11 -8.43
C GLU A 401 9.62 26.08 -7.69
N PRO A 402 10.14 25.45 -6.62
CA PRO A 402 9.37 24.48 -5.86
C PRO A 402 8.04 25.07 -5.35
N ALA A 403 6.95 24.34 -5.60
CA ALA A 403 5.59 24.74 -5.23
C ALA A 403 5.03 26.00 -5.94
N SER A 404 5.67 26.46 -7.01
CA SER A 404 5.08 27.43 -7.95
C SER A 404 3.75 26.95 -8.49
N ASP A 405 2.88 27.88 -8.87
CA ASP A 405 1.55 27.56 -9.35
C ASP A 405 1.00 28.62 -10.32
N HIS A 406 -0.30 28.53 -10.60
CA HIS A 406 -1.00 29.46 -11.49
C HIS A 406 -0.92 30.94 -11.10
N GLN A 407 -0.55 31.29 -9.87
CA GLN A 407 -0.42 32.68 -9.43
C GLN A 407 0.76 33.40 -10.11
N GLY A 408 1.76 32.65 -10.58
CA GLY A 408 2.89 33.18 -11.35
C GLY A 408 2.60 33.38 -12.85
N LEU A 409 1.40 33.05 -13.33
CA LEU A 409 1.08 33.13 -14.77
C LEU A 409 0.90 34.58 -15.25
N PRO A 410 1.37 34.91 -16.46
CA PRO A 410 1.05 36.19 -17.10
C PRO A 410 -0.47 36.45 -17.19
N PRO A 411 -0.94 37.71 -17.06
CA PRO A 411 -2.38 38.03 -17.05
C PRO A 411 -3.15 37.52 -18.27
N HIS A 412 -2.53 37.49 -19.45
CA HIS A 412 -3.16 36.99 -20.67
C HIS A 412 -3.34 35.46 -20.70
N LEU A 413 -2.60 34.73 -19.87
CA LEU A 413 -2.70 33.27 -19.70
C LEU A 413 -3.57 32.88 -18.49
N ALA A 414 -3.79 33.81 -17.56
CA ALA A 414 -4.66 33.61 -16.41
C ALA A 414 -6.08 33.24 -16.86
N GLN A 415 -6.68 32.25 -16.20
CA GLN A 415 -8.08 31.93 -16.42
C GLN A 415 -8.94 32.94 -15.66
N PHE A 416 -10.12 33.28 -16.18
CA PHE A 416 -11.03 34.20 -15.48
C PHE A 416 -11.29 33.77 -14.02
N GLN A 417 -11.42 32.45 -13.80
CA GLN A 417 -11.62 31.87 -12.48
C GLN A 417 -10.42 32.06 -11.55
N THR A 418 -9.19 32.14 -12.06
CA THR A 418 -7.98 32.32 -11.25
C THR A 418 -7.61 33.80 -11.07
N TRP A 419 -7.97 34.65 -12.04
CA TRP A 419 -7.70 36.09 -11.97
C TRP A 419 -8.68 36.81 -11.05
N ASN A 420 -9.96 36.42 -11.05
CA ASN A 420 -10.96 37.06 -10.22
C ASN A 420 -11.03 36.40 -8.84
N LEU A 421 -10.28 36.96 -7.89
CA LEU A 421 -10.23 36.50 -6.50
C LEU A 421 -11.63 36.40 -5.87
N SER A 422 -12.57 37.30 -6.21
CA SER A 422 -13.94 37.25 -5.68
C SER A 422 -14.71 36.00 -6.10
N VAL A 423 -14.42 35.46 -7.28
CA VAL A 423 -15.06 34.23 -7.80
C VAL A 423 -14.33 32.98 -7.28
N TYR A 424 -13.01 33.08 -7.12
CA TYR A 424 -12.15 31.97 -6.69
C TYR A 424 -12.30 31.65 -5.20
N PHE A 425 -12.24 32.68 -4.34
CA PHE A 425 -12.33 32.55 -2.87
C PHE A 425 -13.70 32.06 -2.42
N VAL A 426 -14.77 32.35 -3.15
CA VAL A 426 -16.13 31.93 -2.77
C VAL A 426 -16.37 30.43 -3.03
N LYS A 427 -15.65 29.83 -4.00
CA LYS A 427 -15.83 28.40 -4.35
C LYS A 427 -14.71 27.47 -3.86
N SER A 428 -13.56 28.01 -3.50
CA SER A 428 -12.45 27.25 -2.95
C SER A 428 -12.08 27.86 -1.61
N SER A 429 -11.98 27.05 -0.56
CA SER A 429 -11.65 27.46 0.80
C SER A 429 -10.20 27.95 0.94
N GLY A 430 -9.77 28.90 0.10
CA GLY A 430 -8.47 29.57 0.10
C GLY A 430 -7.27 28.75 -0.39
N ASN A 431 -7.33 27.41 -0.38
CA ASN A 431 -6.10 26.59 -0.40
C ASN A 431 -5.91 25.71 -1.65
N LYS A 432 -6.68 25.91 -2.73
CA LYS A 432 -6.42 25.16 -3.97
C LYS A 432 -5.40 25.90 -4.81
N SER A 433 -4.38 25.19 -5.24
CA SER A 433 -3.29 25.72 -6.06
C SER A 433 -3.34 24.96 -7.38
N LEU A 434 -3.93 25.56 -8.42
CA LEU A 434 -4.00 25.00 -9.77
C LEU A 434 -2.63 25.13 -10.45
N TYR A 435 -2.34 24.24 -11.40
CA TYR A 435 -1.06 24.20 -12.11
C TYR A 435 0.14 24.17 -11.16
N LYS A 436 0.02 23.40 -10.06
CA LYS A 436 1.06 23.39 -9.04
C LYS A 436 2.22 22.50 -9.47
N CYS A 437 3.42 23.06 -9.45
CA CYS A 437 4.67 22.34 -9.61
C CYS A 437 4.93 21.48 -8.38
N LEU A 438 5.27 20.22 -8.61
CA LEU A 438 5.75 19.32 -7.57
C LEU A 438 7.03 19.88 -6.99
N ASN A 439 7.18 19.79 -5.67
CA ASN A 439 8.44 20.09 -5.03
C ASN A 439 9.25 18.78 -4.94
N PRO A 440 10.51 18.73 -5.44
CA PRO A 440 11.34 17.52 -5.45
C PRO A 440 11.60 16.96 -4.04
N ASP A 441 11.47 17.78 -3.01
CA ASP A 441 11.62 17.42 -1.59
C ASP A 441 10.29 17.05 -0.90
N CYS A 442 9.15 17.22 -1.59
CA CYS A 442 7.83 16.90 -1.08
C CYS A 442 7.30 15.55 -1.57
N TYR A 443 5.98 15.37 -1.64
CA TYR A 443 5.35 14.11 -1.99
C TYR A 443 4.09 14.40 -2.80
N PHE A 444 3.59 13.40 -3.52
CA PHE A 444 2.30 13.53 -4.17
C PHE A 444 1.21 13.62 -3.11
N MET A 445 0.33 14.62 -3.24
CA MET A 445 -0.75 14.86 -2.27
C MET A 445 -1.63 13.62 -2.06
N THR A 446 -1.86 12.88 -3.14
CA THR A 446 -2.53 11.59 -3.15
C THR A 446 -2.27 10.92 -4.50
N MET A 447 -2.76 9.71 -4.62
CA MET A 447 -2.76 8.93 -5.82
C MET A 447 -3.76 9.48 -6.85
N ILE A 448 -3.31 9.72 -8.08
CA ILE A 448 -4.07 10.48 -9.09
C ILE A 448 -4.65 9.54 -10.15
N THR A 449 -5.97 9.59 -10.35
CA THR A 449 -6.64 8.76 -11.37
C THR A 449 -6.63 9.39 -12.75
N ASN A 450 -6.63 10.71 -12.78
CA ASN A 450 -6.69 11.50 -14.00
C ASN A 450 -5.78 12.71 -13.79
N VAL A 451 -4.65 12.70 -14.47
CA VAL A 451 -3.67 13.77 -14.38
C VAL A 451 -4.17 14.96 -15.19
N SER A 452 -4.48 16.06 -14.48
CA SER A 452 -4.78 17.34 -15.10
C SER A 452 -4.23 18.47 -14.22
N PRO A 453 -3.53 19.47 -14.80
CA PRO A 453 -3.09 20.65 -14.06
C PRO A 453 -4.23 21.45 -13.40
N THR A 454 -5.47 21.24 -13.86
CA THR A 454 -6.67 21.90 -13.31
C THR A 454 -7.52 20.99 -12.42
N ALA A 455 -7.10 19.73 -12.21
CA ALA A 455 -7.84 18.83 -11.33
C ALA A 455 -7.85 19.34 -9.87
N LYS A 456 -8.75 18.79 -9.05
CA LYS A 456 -8.75 19.04 -7.60
C LYS A 456 -7.40 18.69 -6.95
N GLN A 457 -6.65 17.77 -7.55
CA GLN A 457 -5.32 17.33 -7.15
C GLN A 457 -4.29 17.83 -8.18
N SER A 458 -4.22 19.15 -8.38
CA SER A 458 -3.45 19.83 -9.44
C SER A 458 -1.93 19.90 -9.22
N SER A 459 -1.41 19.30 -8.15
CA SER A 459 0.04 19.21 -7.89
C SER A 459 0.66 18.09 -8.72
N VAL A 460 0.67 18.29 -10.04
CA VAL A 460 1.03 17.27 -11.05
C VAL A 460 1.95 17.81 -12.14
N ILE A 461 2.39 19.06 -12.03
CA ILE A 461 3.42 19.57 -12.93
C ILE A 461 4.75 19.08 -12.36
N HIS A 462 5.52 18.35 -13.16
CA HIS A 462 6.81 17.84 -12.72
C HIS A 462 7.83 18.99 -12.66
N PRO A 463 8.81 18.96 -11.73
CA PRO A 463 9.86 19.98 -11.66
C PRO A 463 10.70 20.05 -12.95
N CYS A 464 10.73 18.95 -13.72
CA CYS A 464 11.49 18.76 -14.96
C CYS A 464 10.89 17.71 -15.95
N HIS A 465 9.53 17.64 -16.08
CA HIS A 465 8.67 16.63 -16.80
C HIS A 465 8.40 15.18 -16.24
N CYS A 466 7.08 14.83 -16.21
CA CYS A 466 6.36 13.54 -16.04
C CYS A 466 5.75 13.10 -14.67
N CYS A 467 4.56 12.44 -14.68
CA CYS A 467 3.76 12.05 -13.49
C CYS A 467 2.98 10.72 -13.67
N ILE A 468 2.59 10.06 -12.56
CA ILE A 468 2.06 8.68 -12.45
C ILE A 468 0.69 8.62 -11.73
N GLY A 469 -0.12 7.59 -12.02
CA GLY A 469 -1.47 7.36 -11.47
C GLY A 469 -1.70 6.04 -10.68
N ASN A 470 -2.97 5.70 -10.38
CA ASN A 470 -3.36 4.83 -9.25
C ASN A 470 -2.91 3.36 -9.14
N ALA A 471 -2.43 2.99 -7.96
CA ALA A 471 -2.89 1.79 -7.27
C ALA A 471 -2.48 1.83 -5.80
N VAL A 472 -3.04 0.95 -4.96
CA VAL A 472 -2.58 0.83 -3.56
C VAL A 472 -1.06 0.73 -3.58
N PRO A 473 -0.37 1.58 -2.82
CA PRO A 473 1.07 1.63 -2.94
C PRO A 473 1.71 0.30 -2.63
N TRP A 474 2.56 -0.18 -3.54
CA TRP A 474 3.23 -1.49 -3.40
C TRP A 474 3.92 -1.64 -2.04
N GLN A 475 4.56 -0.57 -1.57
CA GLN A 475 5.27 -0.54 -0.29
C GLN A 475 4.33 -0.62 0.92
N LEU A 476 3.10 -0.11 0.81
CA LEU A 476 2.10 -0.28 1.86
C LEU A 476 1.72 -1.77 1.96
N SER A 477 1.47 -2.42 0.82
CA SER A 477 1.18 -3.85 0.80
C SER A 477 2.32 -4.68 1.40
N LEU A 478 3.58 -4.37 1.05
CA LEU A 478 4.75 -5.03 1.66
C LEU A 478 4.80 -4.84 3.19
N ALA A 479 4.45 -3.64 3.69
CA ALA A 479 4.42 -3.41 5.13
C ALA A 479 3.28 -4.19 5.84
N LEU A 480 2.13 -4.34 5.19
CA LEU A 480 1.02 -5.13 5.72
C LEU A 480 1.32 -6.61 5.69
N GLU A 481 2.01 -7.04 4.64
CA GLU A 481 2.49 -8.38 4.48
C GLU A 481 3.42 -8.80 5.62
N GLU A 482 4.40 -7.97 5.97
CA GLU A 482 5.30 -8.24 7.10
C GLU A 482 4.52 -8.58 8.37
N GLU A 483 3.40 -7.90 8.61
CA GLU A 483 2.55 -8.16 9.78
C GLU A 483 1.79 -9.49 9.66
N ILE A 484 1.32 -9.83 8.46
CA ILE A 484 0.68 -11.14 8.17
C ILE A 484 1.70 -12.27 8.35
N LYS A 485 2.91 -12.12 7.79
CA LYS A 485 4.01 -13.08 7.91
C LYS A 485 4.38 -13.31 9.37
N LYS A 486 4.51 -12.25 10.18
CA LYS A 486 4.74 -12.37 11.63
C LYS A 486 3.61 -13.14 12.33
N ALA A 487 2.35 -12.89 11.98
CA ALA A 487 1.21 -13.60 12.56
C ALA A 487 1.25 -15.10 12.23
N LEU A 488 1.48 -15.44 10.95
CA LEU A 488 1.61 -16.83 10.50
C LEU A 488 2.81 -17.55 11.14
N TYR A 489 3.96 -16.87 11.24
CA TYR A 489 5.15 -17.43 11.88
C TYR A 489 4.95 -17.69 13.37
N ARG A 490 4.19 -16.85 14.09
CA ARG A 490 3.82 -17.11 15.49
C ARG A 490 2.94 -18.34 15.61
N GLN A 491 1.94 -18.47 14.74
CA GLN A 491 1.10 -19.65 14.69
C GLN A 491 1.93 -20.91 14.42
N TYR A 492 2.86 -20.83 13.45
CA TYR A 492 3.80 -21.91 13.18
C TYR A 492 4.59 -22.32 14.44
N LYS A 493 5.15 -21.35 15.18
CA LYS A 493 5.86 -21.63 16.44
C LYS A 493 4.97 -22.28 17.49
N GLN A 494 3.73 -21.82 17.65
CA GLN A 494 2.77 -22.40 18.60
C GLN A 494 2.49 -23.87 18.25
N ASN A 495 2.24 -24.16 16.98
CA ASN A 495 2.01 -25.53 16.52
C ASN A 495 3.23 -26.45 16.74
N GLN A 496 4.46 -25.93 16.61
CA GLN A 496 5.65 -26.72 16.91
C GLN A 496 5.75 -27.07 18.40
N ILE A 497 5.41 -26.12 19.29
CA ILE A 497 5.39 -26.34 20.75
C ILE A 497 4.33 -27.36 21.15
N GLU A 498 3.20 -27.46 20.44
CA GLU A 498 2.16 -28.43 20.73
C GLU A 498 2.50 -29.86 20.26
N ILE A 499 3.46 -30.01 19.35
CA ILE A 499 3.92 -31.30 18.83
C ILE A 499 5.03 -31.90 19.72
N ASP A 500 5.86 -31.04 20.32
CA ASP A 500 6.93 -31.40 21.26
C ASP A 500 6.37 -31.71 22.67
#